data_AF-A0A958ET01-F1
#
_entry.id   AF-A0A958ET01-F1
#
_cell.length_a   1.000
_cell.length_b   1.000
_cell.length_c   1.000
_cell.angle_alpha   90.00
_cell.angle_beta   90.00
_cell.angle_gamma   90.00
#
_symmetry.space_group_name_H-M   'P 1'
#
loop_
_entity.id
_entity.type
_entity.pdbx_description
1 polymer ?
#
loop_
_entity_poly.entity_id
_entity_poly.type
_entity_poly.pdbx_seq_one_letter_code
_entity_poly.pdbx_strand_id
1 'polypeptide(L)'
;MKRLEKFFAAIIYLIPIVLSAQNLQILIKTDSLAQTESYTCKVASGEFSLEVYLNDLNKGIIRYRYTGNHSLKEQLPVLKELLATVLKKNQQTKFHTFAWGRLNDTHNKDYTMAVRLAKAAFQSQLWNSQTGKSVNGNINFFVKNTARQMNIFAELKELFSPFGFSVDIASVEKVLVLPADKLPFSDSLPDDIPKKARLPFDCQLWFSLTANR
;
A
#
# COMPACT_ATOMS: atom_id res chain seq x y z
N MET A 1 -47.32 -17.74 -35.16
CA MET A 1 -45.90 -18.04 -35.49
C MET A 1 -45.04 -17.54 -34.34
N LYS A 2 -44.37 -18.45 -33.63
CA LYS A 2 -43.59 -18.21 -32.40
C LYS A 2 -42.14 -17.86 -32.77
N ARG A 3 -41.55 -16.85 -32.12
CA ARG A 3 -40.12 -16.84 -31.74
C ARG A 3 -39.92 -15.79 -30.63
N LEU A 4 -39.96 -16.27 -29.38
CA LEU A 4 -39.38 -15.56 -28.24
C LEU A 4 -37.92 -16.01 -28.16
N GLU A 5 -36.98 -15.14 -28.53
CA GLU A 5 -35.56 -15.37 -28.30
C GLU A 5 -35.24 -15.07 -26.83
N LYS A 6 -34.94 -16.12 -26.08
CA LYS A 6 -34.45 -16.03 -24.70
C LYS A 6 -32.97 -15.63 -24.73
N PHE A 7 -32.68 -14.37 -24.42
CA PHE A 7 -31.34 -13.92 -24.06
C PHE A 7 -30.95 -14.53 -22.71
N PHE A 8 -30.05 -15.50 -22.72
CA PHE A 8 -29.35 -15.94 -21.51
C PHE A 8 -28.22 -14.95 -21.21
N ALA A 9 -28.47 -14.01 -20.30
CA ALA A 9 -27.39 -13.24 -19.69
C ALA A 9 -26.60 -14.17 -18.77
N ALA A 10 -25.39 -14.55 -19.18
CA ALA A 10 -24.45 -15.26 -18.33
C ALA A 10 -23.97 -14.30 -17.23
N ILE A 11 -24.50 -14.45 -16.02
CA ILE A 11 -23.99 -13.76 -14.83
C ILE A 11 -22.66 -14.43 -14.48
N ILE A 12 -21.56 -13.82 -14.89
CA ILE A 12 -20.21 -14.19 -14.45
C ILE A 12 -20.07 -13.70 -13.00
N TYR A 13 -20.26 -14.59 -12.04
CA TYR A 13 -19.86 -14.33 -10.66
C TYR A 13 -18.33 -14.36 -10.59
N LEU A 14 -17.71 -13.19 -10.56
CA LEU A 14 -16.30 -13.05 -10.15
C LEU A 14 -16.22 -13.43 -8.67
N ILE A 15 -15.92 -14.69 -8.38
CA ILE A 15 -15.55 -15.10 -7.02
C ILE A 15 -14.20 -14.44 -6.75
N PRO A 16 -14.08 -13.54 -5.75
CA PRO A 16 -12.79 -12.98 -5.39
C PRO A 16 -11.85 -14.13 -4.99
N ILE A 17 -10.74 -14.26 -5.70
CA ILE A 17 -9.71 -15.24 -5.37
C ILE A 17 -9.06 -14.77 -4.07
N VAL A 18 -9.50 -15.33 -2.95
CA VAL A 18 -8.83 -15.12 -1.67
C VAL A 18 -7.49 -15.85 -1.73
N LEU A 19 -6.39 -15.11 -1.62
CA LEU A 19 -5.06 -15.70 -1.45
C LEU A 19 -5.05 -16.51 -0.15
N SER A 20 -5.06 -17.84 -0.27
CA SER A 20 -4.93 -18.74 0.89
C SER A 20 -3.49 -18.77 1.36
N ALA A 21 -3.31 -18.67 2.68
CA ALA A 21 -2.01 -18.75 3.35
C ALA A 21 -1.49 -20.18 3.52
N GLN A 22 -2.23 -21.20 3.10
CA GLN A 22 -1.84 -22.60 3.32
C GLN A 22 -0.67 -23.00 2.42
N ASN A 23 0.40 -23.52 3.04
CA ASN A 23 1.61 -24.04 2.38
C ASN A 23 2.45 -23.01 1.60
N LEU A 24 2.51 -21.76 2.09
CA LEU A 24 3.42 -20.77 1.51
C LEU A 24 4.88 -21.22 1.70
N GLN A 25 5.61 -21.35 0.58
CA GLN A 25 7.05 -21.53 0.60
C GLN A 25 7.71 -20.16 0.73
N ILE A 26 8.32 -19.91 1.90
CA ILE A 26 9.06 -18.68 2.18
C ILE A 26 10.54 -18.96 1.97
N LEU A 27 11.12 -18.27 0.98
CA LEU A 27 12.54 -18.29 0.68
C LEU A 27 13.24 -17.19 1.45
N ILE A 28 14.25 -17.55 2.23
CA ILE A 28 15.07 -16.60 2.99
C ILE A 28 16.44 -16.51 2.33
N LYS A 29 16.89 -15.30 2.02
CA LYS A 29 18.23 -15.05 1.48
C LYS A 29 18.90 -13.92 2.25
N THR A 30 20.17 -14.11 2.55
CA THR A 30 21.02 -13.07 3.14
C THR A 30 21.91 -12.49 2.05
N ASP A 31 21.91 -11.18 1.90
CA ASP A 31 22.84 -10.44 1.07
C ASP A 31 23.88 -9.78 1.98
N SER A 32 25.10 -10.32 1.99
CA SER A 32 26.19 -9.82 2.83
C SER A 32 26.73 -8.47 2.37
N LEU A 33 26.62 -8.13 1.09
CA LEU A 33 27.07 -6.85 0.55
C LEU A 33 26.07 -5.74 0.88
N ALA A 34 24.79 -6.01 0.66
CA ALA A 34 23.72 -5.08 1.04
C ALA A 34 23.47 -5.03 2.55
N GLN A 35 23.97 -6.03 3.29
CA GLN A 35 23.69 -6.26 4.71
C GLN A 35 22.17 -6.32 4.95
N THR A 36 21.48 -7.15 4.19
CA THR A 36 20.03 -7.37 4.31
C THR A 36 19.68 -8.85 4.30
N GLU A 37 18.51 -9.16 4.82
CA GLU A 37 17.89 -10.48 4.72
C GLU A 37 16.50 -10.35 4.11
N SER A 38 16.28 -11.00 2.96
CA SER A 38 15.00 -10.99 2.24
C SER A 38 14.19 -12.24 2.54
N TYR A 39 12.90 -12.04 2.80
CA TYR A 39 11.89 -13.06 3.04
C TYR A 39 10.89 -12.97 1.90
N THR A 40 10.98 -13.92 0.98
CA THR A 40 10.24 -13.85 -0.28
C THR A 40 9.25 -15.00 -0.37
N CYS A 41 8.02 -14.70 -0.77
CA CYS A 41 7.02 -15.70 -1.10
C CYS A 41 6.49 -15.44 -2.51
N LYS A 42 6.53 -16.47 -3.35
CA LYS A 42 5.94 -16.45 -4.69
C LYS A 42 4.57 -17.10 -4.64
N VAL A 43 3.58 -16.41 -5.19
CA VAL A 43 2.24 -16.94 -5.44
C VAL A 43 1.91 -16.76 -6.91
N ALA A 44 0.83 -17.40 -7.38
CA ALA A 44 0.42 -17.32 -8.79
C ALA A 44 0.21 -15.87 -9.28
N SER A 45 -0.15 -14.96 -8.37
CA SER A 45 -0.45 -13.57 -8.68
C SER A 45 0.70 -12.58 -8.50
N GLY A 46 1.88 -13.02 -8.07
CA GLY A 46 3.02 -12.14 -7.88
C GLY A 46 3.99 -12.62 -6.81
N GLU A 47 4.98 -11.79 -6.54
CA GLU A 47 5.99 -12.04 -5.52
C GLU A 47 5.88 -11.03 -4.41
N PHE A 48 5.80 -11.52 -3.18
CA PHE A 48 5.87 -10.73 -1.95
C PHE A 48 7.29 -10.79 -1.39
N SER A 49 7.82 -9.66 -0.95
CA SER A 49 9.11 -9.61 -0.28
C SER A 49 9.07 -8.67 0.92
N LEU A 50 9.55 -9.16 2.07
CA LEU A 50 9.93 -8.36 3.22
C LEU A 50 11.44 -8.44 3.38
N GLU A 51 12.10 -7.30 3.47
CA GLU A 51 13.55 -7.22 3.62
C GLU A 51 13.90 -6.54 4.94
N VAL A 52 14.74 -7.20 5.72
CA VAL A 52 15.23 -6.71 7.01
C VAL A 52 16.66 -6.22 6.81
N TYR A 53 16.94 -5.01 7.28
CA TYR A 53 18.29 -4.48 7.28
C TYR A 53 19.08 -4.98 8.50
N LEU A 54 20.30 -5.48 8.25
CA LEU A 54 21.20 -6.06 9.25
C LEU A 54 22.30 -5.08 9.68
N ASN A 55 22.56 -4.04 8.90
CA ASN A 55 23.54 -3.01 9.25
C ASN A 55 23.05 -2.14 10.41
N ASP A 56 23.97 -1.64 11.23
CA ASP A 56 23.64 -0.86 12.44
C ASP A 56 22.85 0.42 12.14
N LEU A 57 23.11 1.07 11.01
CA LEU A 57 22.44 2.31 10.62
C LEU A 57 20.93 2.11 10.34
N ASN A 58 20.57 0.98 9.75
CA ASN A 58 19.20 0.68 9.31
C ASN A 58 18.55 -0.46 10.10
N LYS A 59 19.20 -0.93 11.17
CA LYS A 59 18.71 -2.02 12.01
C LYS A 59 17.31 -1.69 12.53
N GLY A 60 16.37 -2.63 12.39
CA GLY A 60 14.98 -2.42 12.82
C GLY A 60 14.06 -1.82 11.76
N ILE A 61 14.54 -1.65 10.52
CA ILE A 61 13.72 -1.32 9.35
C ILE A 61 13.30 -2.61 8.63
N ILE A 62 12.00 -2.73 8.33
CA ILE A 62 11.43 -3.73 7.42
C ILE A 62 11.00 -3.01 6.14
N ARG A 63 11.51 -3.43 4.98
CA ARG A 63 11.09 -2.92 3.66
C ARG A 63 10.17 -3.91 2.97
N TYR A 64 9.03 -3.43 2.49
CA TYR A 64 8.07 -4.23 1.74
C TYR A 64 8.19 -3.99 0.24
N ARG A 65 8.02 -5.06 -0.55
CA ARG A 65 7.90 -5.02 -2.02
C ARG A 65 6.89 -6.05 -2.49
N TYR A 66 6.17 -5.72 -3.56
CA TYR A 66 5.24 -6.61 -4.23
C TYR A 66 5.18 -6.34 -5.73
N THR A 67 5.06 -7.40 -6.54
CA THR A 67 5.10 -7.31 -8.01
C THR A 67 3.78 -7.66 -8.71
N GLY A 68 2.68 -7.79 -7.97
CA GLY A 68 1.37 -8.13 -8.53
C GLY A 68 0.38 -6.97 -8.55
N ASN A 69 -0.91 -7.31 -8.59
CA ASN A 69 -2.03 -6.38 -8.75
C ASN A 69 -3.13 -6.53 -7.69
N HIS A 70 -2.89 -7.29 -6.64
CA HIS A 70 -3.86 -7.49 -5.56
C HIS A 70 -3.93 -6.24 -4.69
N SER A 71 -5.12 -5.92 -4.21
CA SER A 71 -5.30 -4.89 -3.19
C SER A 71 -4.56 -5.26 -1.91
N LEU A 72 -4.09 -4.27 -1.14
CA LEU A 72 -3.45 -4.55 0.16
C LEU A 72 -4.32 -5.44 1.07
N LYS A 73 -5.66 -5.31 0.99
CA LYS A 73 -6.60 -6.17 1.74
C LYS A 73 -6.48 -7.64 1.34
N GLU A 74 -6.44 -7.94 0.04
CA GLU A 74 -6.28 -9.31 -0.49
C GLU A 74 -4.90 -9.89 -0.19
N GLN A 75 -3.88 -9.02 -0.05
CA GLN A 75 -2.53 -9.42 0.29
C GLN A 75 -2.33 -9.80 1.77
N LEU A 76 -3.22 -9.35 2.67
CA LEU A 76 -3.03 -9.50 4.11
C LEU A 76 -2.74 -10.92 4.58
N PRO A 77 -3.39 -12.00 4.08
CA PRO A 77 -3.09 -13.36 4.54
C PRO A 77 -1.63 -13.74 4.31
N VAL A 78 -1.09 -13.46 3.11
CA VAL A 78 0.31 -13.76 2.76
C VAL A 78 1.27 -12.87 3.53
N LEU A 79 0.95 -11.58 3.66
CA LEU A 79 1.78 -10.63 4.42
C LEU A 79 1.86 -10.97 5.90
N LYS A 80 0.77 -11.48 6.50
CA LYS A 80 0.76 -11.92 7.90
C LYS A 80 1.72 -13.09 8.13
N GLU A 81 1.71 -14.10 7.25
CA GLU A 81 2.64 -15.24 7.35
C GLU A 81 4.10 -14.84 7.14
N LEU A 82 4.37 -13.96 6.17
CA LEU A 82 5.71 -13.41 5.95
C LEU A 82 6.19 -12.62 7.17
N LEU A 83 5.35 -11.73 7.69
CA LEU A 83 5.69 -10.93 8.87
C LEU A 83 5.90 -11.79 10.11
N ALA A 84 5.06 -12.82 10.33
CA ALA A 84 5.25 -13.78 11.42
C ALA A 84 6.62 -14.47 11.32
N THR A 85 7.04 -14.84 10.10
CA THR A 85 8.33 -15.48 9.85
C THR A 85 9.50 -14.52 10.11
N VAL A 86 9.39 -13.27 9.65
CA VAL A 86 10.38 -12.20 9.93
C VAL A 86 10.55 -12.02 11.44
N LEU A 87 9.45 -11.85 12.18
CA LEU A 87 9.47 -11.60 13.62
C LEU A 87 10.02 -12.81 14.40
N LYS A 88 9.60 -14.04 14.03
CA LYS A 88 10.07 -15.27 14.67
C LYS A 88 11.58 -15.48 14.53
N LYS A 89 12.17 -15.10 13.40
CA LYS A 89 13.61 -15.24 13.16
C LYS A 89 14.42 -14.08 13.74
N ASN A 90 13.82 -12.91 13.92
CA ASN A 90 14.46 -11.68 14.40
C ASN A 90 13.98 -11.26 15.81
N GLN A 91 13.81 -12.20 16.74
CA GLN A 91 13.22 -11.93 18.07
C GLN A 91 13.99 -10.89 18.90
N GLN A 92 15.29 -10.73 18.65
CA GLN A 92 16.13 -9.77 19.35
C GLN A 92 16.14 -8.38 18.69
N THR A 93 15.53 -8.23 17.52
CA THR A 93 15.50 -6.97 16.77
C THR A 93 14.31 -6.13 17.21
N LYS A 94 14.59 -4.91 17.67
CA LYS A 94 13.55 -3.90 17.96
C LYS A 94 13.15 -3.20 16.67
N PHE A 95 12.13 -3.71 15.99
CA PHE A 95 11.60 -3.06 14.79
C PHE A 95 10.90 -1.75 15.12
N HIS A 96 11.24 -0.69 14.38
CA HIS A 96 10.70 0.66 14.59
C HIS A 96 10.24 1.34 13.30
N THR A 97 10.58 0.81 12.12
CA THR A 97 10.18 1.40 10.84
C THR A 97 9.71 0.33 9.87
N PHE A 98 8.61 0.62 9.18
CA PHE A 98 8.16 -0.12 8.01
C PHE A 98 8.24 0.78 6.78
N ALA A 99 9.14 0.45 5.86
CA ALA A 99 9.37 1.16 4.63
C ALA A 99 8.46 0.60 3.53
N TRP A 100 7.47 1.39 3.13
CA TRP A 100 6.51 0.99 2.09
C TRP A 100 7.03 1.28 0.68
N GLY A 101 7.68 2.43 0.50
CA GLY A 101 8.08 2.90 -0.83
C GLY A 101 6.99 3.79 -1.45
N ARG A 102 6.78 3.67 -2.76
CA ARG A 102 5.83 4.50 -3.52
C ARG A 102 4.41 3.95 -3.40
N LEU A 103 3.40 4.81 -3.43
CA LEU A 103 1.99 4.37 -3.53
C LEU A 103 1.70 3.80 -4.91
N ASN A 104 2.29 4.43 -5.92
CA ASN A 104 2.23 3.98 -7.30
C ASN A 104 3.63 3.54 -7.75
N ASP A 105 4.07 2.40 -7.24
CA ASP A 105 5.29 1.75 -7.72
C ASP A 105 5.03 1.11 -9.09
N THR A 106 5.98 1.22 -10.02
CA THR A 106 5.92 0.58 -11.35
C THR A 106 5.68 -0.93 -11.29
N HIS A 107 5.95 -1.56 -10.15
CA HIS A 107 5.75 -2.99 -9.93
C HIS A 107 4.39 -3.34 -9.29
N ASN A 108 3.66 -2.37 -8.75
CA ASN A 108 2.36 -2.59 -8.12
C ASN A 108 1.25 -1.89 -8.93
N LYS A 109 0.32 -2.68 -9.47
CA LYS A 109 -0.82 -2.15 -10.25
C LYS A 109 -2.07 -1.88 -9.42
N ASP A 110 -2.01 -2.09 -8.10
CA ASP A 110 -3.09 -1.69 -7.20
C ASP A 110 -3.03 -0.19 -6.90
N TYR A 111 -3.98 0.56 -7.45
CA TYR A 111 -4.11 2.00 -7.22
C TYR A 111 -5.00 2.35 -6.04
N THR A 112 -5.51 1.39 -5.27
CA THR A 112 -6.51 1.63 -4.22
C THR A 112 -6.11 2.75 -3.25
N MET A 113 -4.87 2.74 -2.75
CA MET A 113 -4.38 3.78 -1.83
C MET A 113 -4.17 5.13 -2.52
N ALA A 114 -3.73 5.12 -3.78
CA ALA A 114 -3.55 6.34 -4.57
C ALA A 114 -4.91 7.01 -4.88
N VAL A 115 -5.93 6.22 -5.21
CA VAL A 115 -7.33 6.68 -5.39
C VAL A 115 -7.87 7.28 -4.09
N ARG A 116 -7.69 6.59 -2.96
CA ARG A 116 -8.08 7.10 -1.64
C ARG A 116 -7.42 8.45 -1.33
N LEU A 117 -6.13 8.60 -1.64
CA LEU A 117 -5.40 9.86 -1.44
C LEU A 117 -5.92 10.98 -2.34
N ALA A 118 -6.09 10.71 -3.64
CA ALA A 118 -6.58 11.70 -4.58
C ALA A 118 -7.98 12.19 -4.19
N LYS A 119 -8.88 11.26 -3.82
CA LYS A 119 -10.23 11.57 -3.34
C LYS A 119 -10.20 12.39 -2.04
N ALA A 120 -9.41 11.96 -1.06
CA ALA A 120 -9.26 12.66 0.21
C ALA A 120 -8.75 14.09 0.03
N ALA A 121 -7.79 14.29 -0.88
CA ALA A 121 -7.26 15.61 -1.18
C ALA A 121 -8.32 16.50 -1.86
N PHE A 122 -9.07 15.98 -2.83
CA PHE A 122 -10.13 16.75 -3.50
C PHE A 122 -11.21 17.22 -2.53
N GLN A 123 -11.57 16.39 -1.55
CA GLN A 123 -12.57 16.70 -0.53
C GLN A 123 -12.06 17.67 0.56
N SER A 124 -10.75 17.93 0.60
CA SER A 124 -10.15 18.76 1.64
C SER A 124 -10.17 20.24 1.27
N GLN A 125 -10.73 21.07 2.16
CA GLN A 125 -10.62 22.53 2.05
C GLN A 125 -9.19 23.05 2.21
N LEU A 126 -8.26 22.22 2.70
CA LEU A 126 -6.85 22.55 2.81
C LEU A 126 -6.05 22.21 1.54
N TRP A 127 -6.72 21.78 0.47
CA TRP A 127 -6.14 21.52 -0.84
C TRP A 127 -6.72 22.46 -1.91
N ASN A 128 -5.86 23.12 -2.65
CA ASN A 128 -6.26 23.88 -3.82
C ASN A 128 -6.13 22.99 -5.07
N SER A 129 -7.24 22.42 -5.52
CA SER A 129 -7.28 21.53 -6.68
C SER A 129 -7.00 22.22 -8.02
N GLN A 130 -7.08 23.54 -8.11
CA GLN A 130 -6.72 24.27 -9.33
C GLN A 130 -5.19 24.35 -9.50
N THR A 131 -4.48 24.62 -8.40
CA THR A 131 -3.02 24.81 -8.41
C THR A 131 -2.25 23.53 -8.06
N GLY A 132 -2.90 22.56 -7.42
CA GLY A 132 -2.27 21.33 -6.94
C GLY A 132 -1.33 21.58 -5.75
N LYS A 133 -1.72 22.50 -4.86
CA LYS A 133 -0.94 22.91 -3.69
C LYS A 133 -1.79 22.83 -2.43
N SER A 134 -1.16 22.57 -1.29
CA SER A 134 -1.78 22.79 0.01
C SER A 134 -2.06 24.28 0.21
N VAL A 135 -3.22 24.60 0.78
CA VAL A 135 -3.58 25.97 1.14
C VAL A 135 -2.65 26.52 2.21
N ASN A 136 -2.25 25.67 3.16
CA ASN A 136 -1.33 26.00 4.24
C ASN A 136 -0.19 24.99 4.34
N GLY A 137 1.05 25.48 4.47
CA GLY A 137 2.22 24.66 4.79
C GLY A 137 2.76 23.79 3.66
N ASN A 138 3.57 22.81 4.04
CA ASN A 138 4.26 21.89 3.12
C ASN A 138 3.32 20.76 2.64
N ILE A 139 3.35 20.45 1.34
CA ILE A 139 2.61 19.33 0.72
C ILE A 139 2.83 17.97 1.41
N ASN A 140 4.05 17.68 1.86
CA ASN A 140 4.35 16.44 2.59
C ASN A 140 3.54 16.36 3.91
N PHE A 141 3.45 17.49 4.63
CA PHE A 141 2.68 17.58 5.87
C PHE A 141 1.17 17.47 5.59
N PHE A 142 0.68 18.14 4.55
CA PHE A 142 -0.70 18.00 4.10
C PHE A 142 -1.05 16.54 3.81
N VAL A 143 -0.28 15.85 2.96
CA VAL A 143 -0.54 14.45 2.60
C VAL A 143 -0.49 13.54 3.83
N LYS A 144 0.49 13.72 4.72
CA LYS A 144 0.61 12.96 5.97
C LYS A 144 -0.63 13.10 6.84
N ASN A 145 -1.13 14.32 7.05
CA ASN A 145 -2.30 14.56 7.90
C ASN A 145 -3.58 14.08 7.24
N THR A 146 -3.78 14.37 5.95
CA THR A 146 -4.93 13.89 5.18
C THR A 146 -5.01 12.36 5.20
N ALA A 147 -3.89 11.67 4.98
CA ALA A 147 -3.86 10.21 4.99
C ALA A 147 -4.16 9.60 6.37
N ARG A 148 -3.73 10.25 7.45
CA ARG A 148 -4.08 9.86 8.82
C ARG A 148 -5.56 10.06 9.11
N GLN A 149 -6.10 11.26 8.84
CA GLN A 149 -7.49 11.62 9.10
C GLN A 149 -8.47 10.72 8.35
N MET A 150 -8.15 10.42 7.08
CA MET A 150 -8.98 9.58 6.22
C MET A 150 -8.68 8.09 6.35
N ASN A 151 -7.76 7.71 7.25
CA ASN A 151 -7.37 6.33 7.51
C ASN A 151 -7.04 5.53 6.23
N ILE A 152 -6.28 6.14 5.30
CA ILE A 152 -5.99 5.57 3.98
C ILE A 152 -5.32 4.18 4.06
N PHE A 153 -4.55 3.96 5.14
CA PHE A 153 -3.72 2.77 5.38
C PHE A 153 -4.29 1.86 6.47
N ALA A 154 -5.61 1.72 6.54
CA ALA A 154 -6.28 0.90 7.57
C ALA A 154 -5.75 -0.54 7.60
N GLU A 155 -5.45 -1.11 6.43
CA GLU A 155 -4.98 -2.48 6.27
C GLU A 155 -3.59 -2.69 6.91
N LEU A 156 -2.74 -1.66 6.98
CA LEU A 156 -1.46 -1.77 7.70
C LEU A 156 -1.68 -1.91 9.20
N LYS A 157 -2.68 -1.23 9.77
CA LYS A 157 -3.03 -1.41 11.18
C LYS A 157 -3.49 -2.85 11.44
N GLU A 158 -4.29 -3.40 10.53
CA GLU A 158 -4.73 -4.81 10.58
C GLU A 158 -3.58 -5.81 10.41
N LEU A 159 -2.57 -5.46 9.61
CA LEU A 159 -1.37 -6.29 9.42
C LEU A 159 -0.53 -6.38 10.69
N PHE A 160 -0.28 -5.25 11.35
CA PHE A 160 0.68 -5.16 12.45
C PHE A 160 0.08 -5.43 13.84
N SER A 161 -1.21 -5.16 14.05
CA SER A 161 -1.84 -5.29 15.37
C SER A 161 -1.79 -6.70 15.98
N PRO A 162 -1.93 -7.81 15.23
CA PRO A 162 -1.85 -9.16 15.82
C PRO A 162 -0.46 -9.49 16.37
N PHE A 163 0.57 -8.76 15.94
CA PHE A 163 1.95 -8.93 16.35
C PHE A 163 2.37 -7.96 17.47
N GLY A 164 1.41 -7.26 18.09
CA GLY A 164 1.69 -6.33 19.18
C GLY A 164 2.34 -5.02 18.72
N PHE A 165 2.12 -4.59 17.47
CA PHE A 165 2.58 -3.30 16.97
C PHE A 165 1.43 -2.36 16.65
N SER A 166 1.61 -1.10 17.03
CA SER A 166 0.90 0.05 16.44
C SER A 166 1.71 0.59 15.26
N VAL A 167 0.99 1.00 14.22
CA VAL A 167 1.58 1.59 13.01
C VAL A 167 0.98 2.97 12.74
N ASP A 168 1.85 3.94 12.45
CA ASP A 168 1.47 5.29 12.05
C ASP A 168 2.41 5.80 10.96
N ILE A 169 1.99 6.80 10.19
CA ILE A 169 2.81 7.42 9.13
C ILE A 169 3.94 8.20 9.80
N ALA A 170 5.19 7.77 9.63
CA ALA A 170 6.37 8.49 10.11
C ALA A 170 6.72 9.64 9.17
N SER A 171 6.85 9.36 7.87
CA SER A 171 7.26 10.34 6.87
C SER A 171 6.51 10.16 5.54
N VAL A 172 6.35 11.29 4.85
CA VAL A 172 5.84 11.40 3.48
C VAL A 172 6.83 12.23 2.70
N GLU A 173 7.30 11.73 1.57
CA GLU A 173 8.28 12.42 0.73
C GLU A 173 7.93 12.37 -0.76
N LYS A 174 8.50 13.31 -1.52
CA LYS A 174 8.45 13.35 -2.99
C LYS A 174 7.03 13.23 -3.56
N VAL A 175 6.07 13.95 -2.96
CA VAL A 175 4.67 13.90 -3.40
C VAL A 175 4.57 14.32 -4.87
N LEU A 176 3.91 13.48 -5.67
CA LEU A 176 3.61 13.75 -7.08
C LEU A 176 2.16 14.19 -7.22
N VAL A 177 1.94 15.18 -8.09
CA VAL A 177 0.65 15.79 -8.36
C VAL A 177 0.42 15.88 -9.86
N LEU A 178 -0.72 15.40 -10.32
CA LEU A 178 -1.15 15.47 -11.72
C LEU A 178 -2.61 15.91 -11.83
N PRO A 179 -3.02 16.46 -12.99
CA PRO A 179 -4.44 16.58 -13.32
C PRO A 179 -5.16 15.22 -13.27
N ALA A 180 -6.42 15.21 -12.84
CA ALA A 180 -7.22 14.01 -12.64
C ALA A 180 -7.33 13.15 -13.92
N ASP A 181 -7.46 13.77 -15.09
CA ASP A 181 -7.50 13.09 -16.40
C ASP A 181 -6.13 12.54 -16.87
N LYS A 182 -5.05 12.81 -16.13
CA LYS A 182 -3.71 12.28 -16.38
C LYS A 182 -3.25 11.27 -15.34
N LEU A 183 -4.10 10.97 -14.35
CA LEU A 183 -3.79 9.95 -13.36
C LEU A 183 -3.85 8.56 -14.00
N PRO A 184 -2.97 7.61 -13.60
CA PRO A 184 -2.96 6.25 -14.14
C PRO A 184 -4.21 5.43 -13.79
N PHE A 185 -5.07 5.98 -12.93
CA PHE A 185 -6.34 5.43 -12.49
C PHE A 185 -7.48 6.43 -12.67
N SER A 186 -7.41 7.31 -13.68
CA SER A 186 -8.43 8.33 -13.96
C SER A 186 -9.84 7.76 -13.99
N ASP A 187 -10.00 6.56 -14.54
CA ASP A 187 -11.29 5.88 -14.71
C ASP A 187 -11.86 5.33 -13.40
N SER A 188 -11.05 5.29 -12.34
CA SER A 188 -11.47 4.89 -10.99
C SER A 188 -11.80 6.08 -10.10
N LEU A 189 -11.65 7.32 -10.60
CA LEU A 189 -12.03 8.52 -9.86
C LEU A 189 -13.55 8.74 -9.92
N PRO A 190 -14.16 9.25 -8.85
CA PRO A 190 -15.54 9.74 -8.87
C PRO A 190 -15.78 10.80 -9.94
N ASP A 191 -16.96 10.76 -10.59
CA ASP A 191 -17.35 11.67 -11.68
C ASP A 191 -17.45 13.15 -11.25
N ASP A 192 -17.61 13.43 -9.96
CA ASP A 192 -17.67 14.78 -9.40
C ASP A 192 -16.29 15.46 -9.33
N ILE A 193 -15.21 14.72 -9.54
CA ILE A 193 -13.85 15.27 -9.63
C ILE A 193 -13.64 15.88 -11.02
N PRO A 194 -13.42 17.21 -11.14
CA PRO A 194 -13.14 17.83 -12.43
C PRO A 194 -11.87 17.26 -13.06
N LYS A 195 -11.94 16.94 -14.36
CA LYS A 195 -10.80 16.38 -15.14
C LYS A 195 -9.48 17.15 -14.96
N LYS A 196 -9.55 18.47 -14.83
CA LYS A 196 -8.38 19.35 -14.67
C LYS A 196 -7.93 19.55 -13.22
N ALA A 197 -8.64 19.00 -12.23
CA ALA A 197 -8.27 19.07 -10.83
C ALA A 197 -6.91 18.41 -10.62
N ARG A 198 -5.95 19.14 -10.05
CA ARG A 198 -4.61 18.66 -9.73
C ARG A 198 -4.65 17.96 -8.37
N LEU A 199 -4.38 16.66 -8.35
CA LEU A 199 -4.51 15.81 -7.17
C LEU A 199 -3.17 15.13 -6.83
N PRO A 200 -2.81 15.03 -5.54
CA PRO A 200 -1.70 14.20 -5.12
C PRO A 200 -2.12 12.72 -5.29
N PHE A 201 -1.23 11.91 -5.86
CA PHE A 201 -1.54 10.52 -6.17
C PHE A 201 -0.44 9.54 -5.78
N ASP A 202 0.80 10.01 -5.70
CA ASP A 202 1.94 9.19 -5.32
C ASP A 202 2.84 9.94 -4.34
N CYS A 203 3.44 9.20 -3.41
CA CYS A 203 4.40 9.69 -2.44
C CYS A 203 5.26 8.53 -1.94
N GLN A 204 6.43 8.82 -1.39
CA GLN A 204 7.24 7.85 -0.66
C GLN A 204 6.76 7.82 0.78
N LEU A 205 6.50 6.63 1.30
CA LEU A 205 5.93 6.42 2.63
C LEU A 205 6.84 5.60 3.53
N TRP A 206 6.95 6.10 4.75
CA TRP A 206 7.60 5.42 5.87
C TRP A 206 6.64 5.41 7.04
N PHE A 207 6.53 4.26 7.70
CA PHE A 207 5.67 4.08 8.86
C PHE A 207 6.52 3.83 10.10
N SER A 208 6.13 4.41 11.23
CA SER A 208 6.69 4.10 12.54
C SER A 208 5.98 2.89 13.10
N LEU A 209 6.75 1.93 13.61
CA LEU A 209 6.27 0.79 14.37
C LEU A 209 6.53 1.05 15.85
N THR A 210 5.49 0.99 16.67
CA THR A 210 5.60 1.13 18.12
C THR A 210 5.05 -0.12 18.77
N ALA A 211 5.84 -0.78 19.63
CA ALA A 211 5.35 -1.92 20.39
C ALA A 211 4.21 -1.50 21.32
N ASN A 212 3.09 -2.22 21.27
CA ASN A 212 2.00 -2.09 22.20
C ASN A 212 2.49 -2.62 23.56
N ARG A 213 2.45 -1.76 24.58
CA ARG A 213 2.77 -2.13 25.96
C ARG A 213 1.58 -2.84 26.59
#